data_AF-A0A382JWP3-F1
#
_entry.id   AF-A0A382JWP3-F1
#
_cell.length_a   1.000
_cell.length_b   1.000
_cell.length_c   1.000
_cell.angle_alpha   90.00
_cell.angle_beta   90.00
_cell.angle_gamma   90.00
#
_symmetry.space_group_name_H-M   'P 1'
#
loop_
_entity.id
_entity.type
_entity.pdbx_description
1 polymer ?
#
loop_
_entity_poly.entity_id
_entity_poly.type
_entity_poly.pdbx_seq_one_letter_code
_entity_poly.pdbx_strand_id
1 'polypeptide(L)'
;VRGRKSSIRFFENLAKLKAGGAADLNQALRRGAMKHRAPGVSVVLSDFLDPAGYEEGLKSLAHRGSEIHAVQILSPEELEPTAYGDLKVIDSETGAEQEVTFGKYRLKAYRATVQNYCQRLREFCRARGVRYQLARSDTPIEDLLLKAMRTGGMWR
;
A
#
# COMPACT_ATOMS: atom_id res chain seq x y z
N VAL A 1 -16.12 9.06 -8.62
CA VAL A 1 -17.21 8.13 -9.03
C VAL A 1 -18.32 8.26 -7.99
N ARG A 2 -19.55 8.62 -8.38
CA ARG A 2 -20.70 8.68 -7.45
C ARG A 2 -21.82 7.78 -7.98
N GLY A 3 -22.34 6.91 -7.12
CA GLY A 3 -23.50 6.06 -7.40
C GLY A 3 -23.20 4.65 -7.95
N ARG A 4 -24.11 3.70 -7.66
CA ARG A 4 -24.01 2.25 -7.96
C ARG A 4 -23.89 1.92 -9.45
N LYS A 5 -24.45 2.75 -10.34
CA LYS A 5 -24.30 2.58 -11.81
C LYS A 5 -22.91 3.00 -12.33
N SER A 6 -22.13 3.72 -11.53
CA SER A 6 -20.81 4.24 -11.93
C SER A 6 -19.65 3.32 -11.55
N SER A 7 -19.88 2.22 -10.81
CA SER A 7 -18.85 1.28 -10.36
C SER A 7 -18.31 0.40 -11.49
N ILE A 8 -19.19 -0.11 -12.37
CA ILE A 8 -18.77 -0.93 -13.54
C ILE A 8 -17.83 -0.11 -14.43
N ARG A 9 -18.22 1.12 -14.77
CA ARG A 9 -17.39 2.04 -15.56
C ARG A 9 -16.06 2.38 -14.87
N PHE A 10 -16.02 2.41 -13.54
CA PHE A 10 -14.79 2.60 -12.79
C PHE A 10 -13.84 1.41 -12.96
N PHE A 11 -14.34 0.18 -12.80
CA PHE A 11 -13.53 -1.04 -13.00
C PHE A 11 -13.09 -1.21 -14.45
N GLU A 12 -13.95 -0.92 -15.42
CA GLU A 12 -13.59 -0.93 -16.85
C GLU A 12 -12.47 0.07 -17.17
N ASN A 13 -12.51 1.26 -16.55
CA ASN A 13 -11.44 2.25 -16.72
C ASN A 13 -10.16 1.78 -16.04
N LEU A 14 -10.26 1.20 -14.84
CA LEU A 14 -9.11 0.67 -14.09
C LEU A 14 -8.42 -0.45 -14.89
N ALA A 15 -9.18 -1.36 -15.50
CA ALA A 15 -8.69 -2.46 -16.33
C ALA A 15 -7.99 -1.99 -17.62
N LYS A 16 -8.24 -0.75 -18.06
CA LYS A 16 -7.60 -0.15 -19.24
C LYS A 16 -6.34 0.65 -18.90
N LEU A 17 -6.05 0.89 -17.62
CA LEU A 17 -4.84 1.58 -17.21
C LEU A 17 -3.63 0.69 -17.48
N LYS A 18 -2.60 1.26 -18.09
CA LYS A 18 -1.28 0.64 -18.18
C LYS A 18 -0.39 1.30 -17.15
N ALA A 19 0.30 0.48 -16.35
CA ALA A 19 1.36 0.96 -15.49
C ALA A 19 2.48 1.58 -16.35
N GLY A 20 3.06 2.67 -15.87
CA GLY A 20 4.17 3.33 -16.57
C GLY A 20 4.69 4.56 -15.81
N GLY A 21 5.98 4.81 -15.95
CA GLY A 21 6.70 5.89 -15.27
C GLY A 21 7.02 5.58 -13.81
N ALA A 22 7.83 6.44 -13.20
CA ALA A 22 8.11 6.40 -11.77
C ALA A 22 6.90 6.92 -10.97
N ALA A 23 6.59 6.25 -9.87
CA ALA A 23 5.57 6.68 -8.93
C ALA A 23 6.21 7.51 -7.81
N ASP A 24 5.61 8.66 -7.50
CA ASP A 24 5.82 9.40 -6.24
C ASP A 24 4.52 9.32 -5.46
N LEU A 25 4.52 8.50 -4.41
CA LEU A 25 3.37 8.24 -3.56
C LEU A 25 2.86 9.53 -2.92
N ASN A 26 3.76 10.36 -2.39
CA ASN A 26 3.37 11.61 -1.74
C ASN A 26 2.69 12.57 -2.71
N GLN A 27 3.22 12.70 -3.93
CA GLN A 27 2.63 13.51 -4.98
C GLN A 27 1.28 12.94 -5.45
N ALA A 28 1.15 11.62 -5.57
CA ALA A 28 -0.11 10.97 -5.92
C ALA A 28 -1.20 11.24 -4.87
N LEU A 29 -0.89 11.08 -3.58
CA LEU A 29 -1.83 11.31 -2.48
C LEU A 29 -2.22 12.79 -2.38
N ARG A 30 -1.27 13.72 -2.51
CA ARG A 30 -1.54 15.17 -2.55
C ARG A 30 -2.46 15.55 -3.71
N ARG A 31 -2.23 14.99 -4.90
CA ARG A 31 -3.11 15.19 -6.08
C ARG A 31 -4.52 14.65 -5.82
N GLY A 32 -4.63 13.47 -5.21
CA GLY A 32 -5.91 12.90 -4.78
C GLY A 32 -6.66 13.80 -3.81
N ALA A 33 -5.96 14.31 -2.78
CA ALA A 33 -6.50 15.22 -1.78
C ALA A 33 -7.01 16.54 -2.39
N MET A 34 -6.38 17.05 -3.45
CA MET A 34 -6.84 18.26 -4.15
C MET A 34 -8.10 18.03 -4.98
N LYS A 35 -8.24 16.86 -5.60
CA LYS A 35 -9.40 16.50 -6.45
C LYS A 35 -10.66 16.19 -5.63
N HIS A 36 -10.50 15.66 -4.42
CA HIS A 36 -11.62 15.29 -3.54
C HIS A 36 -11.80 16.31 -2.42
N ARG A 37 -12.62 17.35 -2.68
CA ARG A 37 -12.89 18.45 -1.73
C ARG A 37 -14.01 18.17 -0.71
N ALA A 38 -14.80 17.11 -0.89
CA ALA A 38 -15.92 16.79 0.00
C ALA A 38 -15.53 15.72 1.03
N PRO A 39 -16.05 15.77 2.27
CA PRO A 39 -15.92 14.70 3.24
C PRO A 39 -16.39 13.36 2.64
N GLY A 40 -15.65 12.29 2.90
CA GLY A 40 -15.97 10.95 2.40
C GLY A 40 -14.91 9.92 2.78
N VAL A 41 -14.96 8.76 2.13
CA VAL A 41 -14.00 7.68 2.35
C VAL A 41 -12.90 7.73 1.28
N SER A 42 -11.64 7.70 1.72
CA SER A 42 -10.46 7.54 0.89
C SER A 42 -9.80 6.21 1.22
N VAL A 43 -9.52 5.40 0.19
CA VAL A 43 -8.80 4.13 0.32
C VAL A 43 -7.50 4.25 -0.46
N VAL A 44 -6.37 4.06 0.22
CA VAL A 44 -5.02 4.07 -0.33
C VAL A 44 -4.54 2.63 -0.40
N LEU A 45 -4.22 2.17 -1.60
CA LEU A 45 -3.66 0.85 -1.88
C LEU A 45 -2.22 1.05 -2.35
N SER A 46 -1.24 0.52 -1.62
CA SER A 46 0.19 0.65 -1.94
C SER A 46 0.99 -0.35 -1.09
N ASP A 47 2.19 -0.73 -1.53
CA ASP A 47 3.20 -1.34 -0.66
C ASP A 47 3.77 -0.37 0.40
N PHE A 48 3.58 0.94 0.19
CA PHE A 48 4.15 2.06 0.92
C PHE A 48 5.69 2.07 0.94
N LEU A 49 6.36 1.46 -0.02
CA LEU A 49 7.83 1.32 -0.06
C LEU A 49 8.54 2.43 -0.86
N ASP A 50 7.84 3.52 -1.17
CA ASP A 50 8.40 4.68 -1.87
C ASP A 50 9.62 5.26 -1.09
N PRO A 51 10.78 5.47 -1.72
CA PRO A 51 11.96 6.04 -1.06
C PRO A 51 11.73 7.43 -0.45
N ALA A 52 10.79 8.21 -0.99
CA ALA A 52 10.39 9.50 -0.43
C ALA A 52 9.46 9.37 0.80
N GLY A 53 9.12 8.15 1.20
CA GLY A 53 8.24 7.83 2.32
C GLY A 53 6.76 8.03 2.01
N TYR A 54 5.93 8.01 3.04
CA TYR A 54 4.46 8.05 2.94
C TYR A 54 3.83 9.18 3.77
N GLU A 55 4.60 9.80 4.64
CA GLU A 55 4.12 10.62 5.72
C GLU A 55 3.44 11.90 5.19
N GLU A 56 4.05 12.54 4.21
CA GLU A 56 3.58 13.81 3.65
C GLU A 56 2.28 13.65 2.86
N GLY A 57 2.18 12.58 2.08
CA GLY A 57 0.99 12.24 1.32
C GLY A 57 -0.18 11.89 2.22
N LEU A 58 0.03 11.02 3.22
CA LEU A 58 -1.01 10.64 4.17
C LEU A 58 -1.46 11.83 5.05
N LYS A 59 -0.55 12.70 5.50
CA LYS A 59 -0.91 13.95 6.20
C LYS A 59 -1.85 14.83 5.36
N SER A 60 -1.58 14.93 4.06
CA SER A 60 -2.37 15.77 3.15
C SER A 60 -3.82 15.28 2.98
N LEU A 61 -4.04 13.97 3.10
CA LEU A 61 -5.37 13.36 3.10
C LEU A 61 -6.08 13.56 4.43
N ALA A 62 -5.37 13.40 5.56
CA ALA A 62 -5.95 13.42 6.91
C ALA A 62 -6.56 14.78 7.32
N HIS A 63 -6.04 15.89 6.78
CA HIS A 63 -6.49 17.25 7.13
C HIS A 63 -7.90 17.64 6.65
N ARG A 64 -8.66 16.72 6.02
CA ARG A 64 -9.89 17.08 5.29
C ARG A 64 -11.19 16.49 5.86
N GLY A 65 -11.17 15.91 7.06
CA GLY A 65 -12.36 15.32 7.69
C GLY A 65 -12.87 14.06 6.98
N SER A 66 -12.04 13.45 6.13
CA SER A 66 -12.33 12.21 5.42
C SER A 66 -11.88 11.00 6.24
N GLU A 67 -12.63 9.91 6.15
CA GLU A 67 -12.17 8.60 6.60
C GLU A 67 -11.06 8.10 5.66
N ILE A 68 -9.93 7.68 6.22
CA ILE A 68 -8.82 7.16 5.43
C ILE A 68 -8.53 5.73 5.83
N HIS A 69 -8.43 4.88 4.82
CA HIS A 69 -7.95 3.51 4.92
C HIS A 69 -6.64 3.38 4.16
N ALA A 70 -5.56 3.05 4.84
CA ALA A 70 -4.30 2.62 4.26
C ALA A 70 -4.26 1.10 4.23
N VAL A 71 -4.30 0.50 3.05
CA VAL A 71 -4.12 -0.93 2.84
C VAL A 71 -2.73 -1.15 2.28
N GLN A 72 -1.83 -1.61 3.15
CA GLN A 72 -0.49 -2.01 2.74
C GLN A 72 -0.56 -3.37 2.08
N ILE A 73 -0.12 -3.49 0.83
CA ILE A 73 -0.11 -4.75 0.08
C ILE A 73 1.33 -5.18 -0.10
N LEU A 74 1.71 -6.32 0.47
CA LEU A 74 3.05 -6.91 0.32
C LEU A 74 2.94 -8.33 -0.20
N SER A 75 3.93 -8.77 -0.98
CA SER A 75 4.02 -10.16 -1.41
C SER A 75 4.43 -11.09 -0.27
N PRO A 76 4.11 -12.40 -0.38
CA PRO A 76 4.67 -13.40 0.51
C PRO A 76 6.19 -13.35 0.58
N GLU A 77 6.86 -13.11 -0.55
CA GLU A 77 8.32 -13.05 -0.66
C GLU A 77 8.91 -11.81 0.02
N GLU A 78 8.18 -10.68 0.05
CA GLU A 78 8.58 -9.48 0.78
C GLU A 78 8.45 -9.65 2.30
N LEU A 79 7.44 -10.40 2.76
CA LEU A 79 7.24 -10.65 4.20
C LEU A 79 8.14 -11.77 4.71
N GLU A 80 8.25 -12.83 3.92
CA GLU A 80 8.90 -14.08 4.25
C GLU A 80 9.74 -14.55 3.07
N PRO A 81 10.88 -13.90 2.79
CA PRO A 81 11.75 -14.33 1.71
C PRO A 81 12.21 -15.76 1.96
N THR A 82 12.08 -16.58 0.93
CA THR A 82 12.46 -18.00 0.89
C THR A 82 13.78 -18.25 0.17
N ALA A 83 14.23 -17.28 -0.63
CA ALA A 83 15.41 -17.40 -1.46
C ALA A 83 16.70 -17.31 -0.62
N TYR A 84 17.66 -18.18 -0.94
CA TYR A 84 18.92 -18.37 -0.21
C TYR A 84 20.08 -18.43 -1.19
N GLY A 85 21.23 -17.84 -0.83
CA GLY A 85 22.43 -17.82 -1.68
C GLY A 85 22.59 -16.52 -2.47
N ASP A 86 23.39 -16.57 -3.53
CA ASP A 86 23.64 -15.42 -4.41
C ASP A 86 22.48 -15.28 -5.40
N LEU A 87 21.72 -14.21 -5.26
CA LEU A 87 20.57 -13.91 -6.11
C LEU A 87 20.87 -12.70 -6.97
N LYS A 88 20.51 -12.80 -8.24
CA LYS A 88 20.36 -11.64 -9.12
C LYS A 88 18.92 -11.17 -9.01
N VAL A 89 18.70 -10.05 -8.33
CA VAL A 89 17.37 -9.45 -8.20
C VAL A 89 17.23 -8.40 -9.29
N ILE A 90 16.07 -8.39 -9.95
CA ILE A 90 15.71 -7.38 -10.95
C ILE A 90 14.59 -6.54 -10.34
N ASP A 91 14.84 -5.25 -10.20
CA ASP A 91 13.85 -4.28 -9.77
C ASP A 91 12.75 -4.15 -10.84
N SER A 92 11.48 -4.34 -10.45
CA SER A 92 10.38 -4.46 -11.41
C SER A 92 9.97 -3.12 -12.03
N GLU A 93 10.35 -2.02 -11.39
CA GLU A 93 9.99 -0.65 -11.72
C GLU A 93 11.04 0.00 -12.64
N THR A 94 12.31 -0.30 -12.41
CA THR A 94 13.45 0.32 -13.09
C THR A 94 14.19 -0.65 -14.02
N GLY A 95 14.02 -1.96 -13.82
CA GLY A 95 14.82 -2.99 -14.49
C GLY A 95 16.26 -3.07 -13.99
N ALA A 96 16.59 -2.39 -12.89
CA ALA A 96 17.93 -2.42 -12.33
C ALA A 96 18.26 -3.82 -11.80
N GLU A 97 19.41 -4.34 -12.19
CA GLU A 97 19.91 -5.62 -11.72
C GLU A 97 20.81 -5.40 -10.50
N GLN A 98 20.59 -6.17 -9.44
CA GLN A 98 21.44 -6.15 -8.26
C GLN A 98 21.77 -7.57 -7.82
N GLU A 99 23.05 -7.84 -7.65
CA GLU A 99 23.51 -9.07 -7.01
C GLU A 99 23.39 -8.93 -5.49
N VAL A 100 22.63 -9.83 -4.88
CA VAL A 100 22.34 -9.83 -3.46
C VAL A 100 22.63 -11.22 -2.90
N THR A 101 23.65 -11.33 -2.06
CA THR A 101 23.89 -12.56 -1.29
C THR A 101 22.96 -12.59 -0.08
N PHE A 102 21.98 -13.51 -0.07
CA PHE A 102 21.10 -13.75 1.08
C PHE A 102 21.61 -14.91 1.94
N GLY A 103 22.40 -14.59 2.96
CA GLY A 103 22.73 -15.51 4.06
C GLY A 103 21.68 -15.50 5.18
N LYS A 104 21.62 -16.56 6.01
CA LYS A 104 20.69 -16.70 7.17
C LYS A 104 20.57 -15.43 8.03
N TYR A 105 21.69 -14.78 8.34
CA TYR A 105 21.71 -13.54 9.12
C TYR A 105 21.08 -12.35 8.39
N ARG A 106 21.31 -12.22 7.08
CA ARG A 106 20.70 -11.17 6.26
C ARG A 106 19.21 -11.36 6.09
N LEU A 107 18.72 -12.60 6.00
CA LEU A 107 17.28 -12.89 5.98
C LEU A 107 16.60 -12.50 7.30
N LYS A 108 17.21 -12.82 8.45
CA LYS A 108 16.66 -12.40 9.75
C LYS A 108 16.64 -10.87 9.89
N ALA A 109 17.72 -10.20 9.49
CA ALA A 109 17.78 -8.74 9.50
C ALA A 109 16.74 -8.12 8.56
N TYR A 110 16.58 -8.65 7.34
CA TYR A 110 15.58 -8.20 6.39
C TYR A 110 14.16 -8.33 6.95
N ARG A 111 13.78 -9.50 7.49
CA ARG A 111 12.47 -9.71 8.12
C ARG A 111 12.23 -8.73 9.26
N ALA A 112 13.23 -8.47 10.09
CA ALA A 112 13.13 -7.47 11.15
C ALA A 112 12.93 -6.05 10.59
N THR A 113 13.64 -5.69 9.51
CA THR A 113 13.47 -4.41 8.82
C THR A 113 12.07 -4.24 8.28
N VAL A 114 11.53 -5.23 7.56
CA VAL A 114 10.17 -5.20 7.01
C VAL A 114 9.13 -5.11 8.13
N GLN A 115 9.27 -5.91 9.19
CA GLN A 115 8.37 -5.86 10.35
C GLN A 115 8.39 -4.50 11.05
N ASN A 116 9.58 -3.92 11.25
CA ASN A 116 9.73 -2.58 11.83
C ASN A 116 9.11 -1.51 10.93
N TYR A 117 9.24 -1.64 9.61
CA TYR A 117 8.63 -0.72 8.65
C TYR A 117 7.10 -0.75 8.72
N CYS A 118 6.51 -1.95 8.66
CA CYS A 118 5.07 -2.15 8.81
C CYS A 118 4.55 -1.62 10.15
N GLN A 119 5.31 -1.80 11.23
CA GLN A 119 4.95 -1.28 12.55
C GLN A 119 4.99 0.25 12.59
N ARG A 120 6.04 0.88 12.04
CA ARG A 120 6.14 2.35 11.94
C ARG A 120 4.96 2.94 11.15
N LEU A 121 4.61 2.34 10.01
CA LEU A 121 3.47 2.78 9.21
C LEU A 121 2.15 2.63 9.98
N ARG A 122 1.95 1.50 10.65
CA ARG A 122 0.76 1.27 11.51
C ARG A 122 0.65 2.33 12.60
N GLU A 123 1.74 2.63 13.30
CA GLU A 123 1.78 3.64 14.36
C GLU A 123 1.52 5.05 13.82
N PHE A 124 2.13 5.39 12.69
CA PHE A 124 1.93 6.64 11.99
C PHE A 124 0.46 6.86 11.62
N CYS A 125 -0.19 5.82 11.07
CA CYS A 125 -1.60 5.82 10.72
C CYS A 125 -2.49 5.96 11.96
N ARG A 126 -2.23 5.14 13.00
CA ARG A 126 -2.99 5.17 14.26
C ARG A 126 -2.97 6.55 14.92
N ALA A 127 -1.80 7.19 14.97
CA ALA A 127 -1.63 8.52 15.56
C ALA A 127 -2.43 9.63 14.84
N ARG A 128 -2.96 9.36 13.64
CA ARG A 128 -3.67 10.33 12.79
C ARG A 128 -5.11 9.92 12.48
N GLY A 129 -5.63 8.90 13.17
CA GLY A 129 -6.97 8.38 12.91
C GLY A 129 -7.12 7.71 11.54
N VAL A 130 -6.00 7.35 10.89
CA VAL A 130 -6.00 6.58 9.65
C VAL A 130 -6.12 5.10 10.00
N ARG A 131 -7.09 4.41 9.42
CA ARG A 131 -7.19 2.95 9.56
C ARG A 131 -6.15 2.27 8.72
N TYR A 132 -5.46 1.30 9.31
CA TYR A 132 -4.37 0.57 8.66
C TYR A 132 -4.69 -0.91 8.59
N GLN A 133 -4.46 -1.52 7.43
CA GLN A 133 -4.56 -2.96 7.20
C GLN A 133 -3.36 -3.43 6.38
N LEU A 134 -2.70 -4.50 6.84
CA LEU A 134 -1.75 -5.24 6.02
C LEU A 134 -2.48 -6.37 5.30
N ALA A 135 -2.27 -6.44 3.98
CA ALA A 135 -2.78 -7.44 3.07
C ALA A 135 -1.60 -8.16 2.41
N ARG A 136 -1.68 -9.48 2.30
CA ARG A 136 -0.76 -10.22 1.45
C ARG A 136 -1.32 -10.26 0.03
N SER A 137 -0.48 -10.12 -0.99
CA SER A 137 -0.92 -10.15 -2.38
C SER A 137 -1.53 -11.50 -2.81
N ASP A 138 -1.23 -12.58 -2.07
CA ASP A 138 -1.77 -13.94 -2.25
C ASP A 138 -3.09 -14.19 -1.50
N THR A 139 -3.59 -13.21 -0.74
CA THR A 139 -4.84 -13.35 0.02
C THR A 139 -6.04 -13.25 -0.94
N PRO A 140 -6.98 -14.21 -0.94
CA PRO A 140 -8.23 -14.10 -1.68
C PRO A 140 -8.98 -12.81 -1.34
N ILE A 141 -9.60 -12.19 -2.34
CA ILE A 141 -10.27 -10.90 -2.16
C ILE A 141 -11.44 -11.01 -1.16
N GLU A 142 -12.11 -12.15 -1.13
CA GLU A 142 -13.21 -12.45 -0.21
C GLU A 142 -12.73 -12.39 1.24
N ASP A 143 -11.59 -13.00 1.53
CA ASP A 143 -10.98 -13.02 2.85
C ASP A 143 -10.51 -11.62 3.26
N LEU A 144 -9.95 -10.86 2.31
CA LEU A 144 -9.55 -9.48 2.53
C LEU A 144 -10.75 -8.59 2.91
N LEU A 145 -11.86 -8.75 2.19
CA LEU A 145 -13.10 -8.01 2.43
C LEU A 145 -13.75 -8.40 3.76
N LEU A 146 -13.82 -9.69 4.09
CA LEU A 146 -14.34 -10.18 5.37
C LEU A 146 -13.53 -9.63 6.55
N LYS A 147 -12.19 -9.60 6.42
CA LYS A 147 -11.31 -9.01 7.43
C LYS A 147 -11.56 -7.51 7.56
N ALA A 148 -11.68 -6.79 6.45
CA ALA A 148 -11.99 -5.36 6.46
C ALA A 148 -13.35 -5.05 7.10
N MET A 149 -14.36 -5.91 6.90
CA MET A 149 -15.67 -5.80 7.55
C MET A 149 -15.62 -6.04 9.06
N ARG A 150 -14.89 -7.07 9.51
CA ARG A 150 -14.78 -7.44 10.93
C ARG A 150 -14.01 -6.42 11.77
N THR A 151 -13.06 -5.73 11.17
CA THR A 151 -12.25 -4.71 11.86
C THR A 151 -13.00 -3.38 12.04
N GLY A 152 -14.24 -3.29 11.53
CA GLY A 152 -15.20 -2.24 11.86
C GLY A 152 -14.87 -0.86 11.28
N GLY A 153 -15.44 -0.54 10.12
CA GLY A 153 -15.59 0.85 9.68
C GLY A 153 -15.56 1.13 8.18
N MET A 154 -15.17 0.19 7.32
CA MET A 154 -14.99 0.50 5.89
C MET A 154 -16.30 0.75 5.12
N TRP A 155 -17.44 0.32 5.68
CA TRP A 155 -18.76 0.43 5.07
C TRP A 155 -19.79 0.73 6.15
N ARG A 156 -20.05 2.01 6.43
CA ARG A 156 -21.29 2.48 7.04
C ARG A 156 -21.94 3.50 6.12
#